data_AF-A0A1I5ZX04-F1
#
_entry.id   AF-A0A1I5ZX04-F1
#
_cell.length_a   1.000
_cell.length_b   1.000
_cell.length_c   1.000
_cell.angle_alpha   90.00
_cell.angle_beta   90.00
_cell.angle_gamma   90.00
#
_symmetry.space_group_name_H-M   'P 1'
#
loop_
_entity.id
_entity.type
_entity.pdbx_description
1 polymer ?
#
loop_
_entity_poly.entity_id
_entity_poly.type
_entity_poly.pdbx_seq_one_letter_code
_entity_poly.pdbx_strand_id
1 'polypeptide(L)'
;MAAVDDQTPRAQLTASPDGRVTIPAPLRRAAGIEPGRRLVAYVEDGRVVLEEWEHLLRRVQRRVIAATSGHSGSAADALIADRRAEAAHEDVSADATLAGRGAHGPDPA
;
A
#
# COMPACT_ATOMS: atom_id res chain seq x y z
N MET A 1 2.67 20.90 17.97
CA MET A 1 3.59 21.75 17.17
C MET A 1 5.01 21.49 17.66
N ALA A 2 5.72 20.55 17.05
CA ALA A 2 7.10 20.26 17.43
C ALA A 2 7.99 21.41 16.97
N ALA A 3 8.81 21.93 17.90
CA ALA A 3 9.82 22.95 17.63
C ALA A 3 10.68 22.50 16.45
N VAL A 4 10.70 23.30 15.38
CA VAL A 4 11.62 23.08 14.28
C VAL A 4 12.98 23.50 14.80
N ASP A 5 13.78 22.52 15.21
CA ASP A 5 15.13 22.73 15.75
C ASP A 5 15.94 23.63 14.80
N ASP A 6 16.51 24.69 15.40
CA ASP A 6 17.34 25.71 14.76
C ASP A 6 18.67 25.14 14.22
N GLN A 7 18.93 23.85 14.41
CA GLN A 7 20.10 23.12 13.88
C GLN A 7 19.84 22.37 12.57
N THR A 8 18.69 22.56 11.90
CA THR A 8 18.48 21.96 10.58
C THR A 8 19.47 22.58 9.58
N PRO A 9 20.40 21.81 8.96
CA PRO A 9 21.37 22.37 8.03
C PRO A 9 20.69 22.92 6.78
N ARG A 10 20.96 24.19 6.46
CA ARG A 10 20.39 24.92 5.32
C ARG A 10 21.49 25.36 4.37
N ALA A 11 21.18 25.39 3.08
CA ALA A 11 22.00 26.04 2.06
C ALA A 11 21.08 26.69 1.02
N GLN A 12 21.50 27.84 0.49
CA GLN A 12 20.89 28.44 -0.69
C GLN A 12 21.52 27.80 -1.93
N LEU A 13 20.67 27.33 -2.85
CA LEU A 13 21.10 26.62 -4.04
C LEU A 13 20.48 27.27 -5.27
N THR A 14 21.28 27.43 -6.32
CA THR A 14 20.80 27.89 -7.62
C THR A 14 20.75 26.68 -8.55
N ALA A 15 19.65 26.55 -9.30
CA ALA A 15 19.55 25.54 -10.33
C ALA A 15 20.45 25.90 -11.51
N SER A 16 21.14 24.90 -12.04
CA SER A 16 21.85 25.00 -13.31
C SER A 16 20.87 25.25 -14.46
N PRO A 17 21.34 25.71 -15.64
CA PRO A 17 20.48 25.92 -16.81
C PRO A 17 19.69 24.68 -17.26
N ASP A 18 20.20 23.48 -16.94
CA ASP A 18 19.55 22.20 -17.21
C ASP A 18 18.63 21.71 -16.07
N GLY A 19 18.38 22.56 -15.07
CA GLY A 19 17.50 22.28 -13.93
C GLY A 19 18.13 21.42 -12.83
N ARG A 20 19.43 21.10 -12.91
CA ARG A 20 20.11 20.33 -11.86
C ARG A 20 20.44 21.20 -10.65
N VAL A 21 20.39 20.59 -9.48
CA VAL A 21 20.83 21.20 -8.21
C VAL A 21 21.87 20.31 -7.56
N THR A 22 22.99 20.89 -7.14
CA THR A 22 24.01 20.17 -6.37
C THR A 22 23.66 20.20 -4.90
N ILE A 23 23.64 19.04 -4.24
CA ILE A 23 23.42 18.94 -2.80
C ILE A 23 24.77 19.05 -2.07
N PRO A 24 25.02 20.13 -1.31
CA PRO A 24 26.28 20.31 -0.60
C PRO A 24 26.52 19.21 0.45
N ALA A 25 27.79 18.95 0.76
CA ALA A 25 28.19 17.90 1.69
C ALA A 25 27.48 17.95 3.07
N PRO A 26 27.22 19.12 3.69
CA PRO A 26 26.49 19.19 4.95
C PRO A 26 25.05 18.67 4.85
N LEU A 27 24.32 19.06 3.79
CA LEU A 27 22.94 18.57 3.58
C LEU A 27 22.92 17.10 3.22
N ARG A 28 23.87 16.66 2.38
CA ARG A 28 24.01 15.25 2.00
C ARG A 28 24.18 14.36 3.23
N ARG A 29 25.09 14.73 4.15
CA ARG A 29 25.35 13.99 5.39
C ARG A 29 24.14 13.99 6.34
N ALA A 30 23.49 15.14 6.51
CA ALA A 30 22.32 15.24 7.37
C ALA A 30 21.11 14.47 6.84
N ALA A 31 20.97 14.37 5.52
CA ALA A 31 19.92 13.58 4.86
C ALA A 31 20.28 12.09 4.72
N GLY A 32 21.48 11.66 5.13
CA GLY A 32 21.94 10.27 5.01
C GLY A 32 22.12 9.80 3.56
N ILE A 33 22.36 10.72 2.62
CA ILE A 33 22.50 10.41 1.20
C ILE A 33 23.96 10.00 0.94
N GLU A 34 24.18 8.73 0.62
CA GLU A 34 25.52 8.22 0.28
C GLU A 34 25.71 8.04 -1.24
N PRO A 35 26.94 8.21 -1.76
CA PRO A 35 27.25 7.90 -3.16
C PRO A 35 26.86 6.47 -3.53
N GLY A 36 26.30 6.27 -4.73
CA GLY A 36 25.87 4.96 -5.22
C GLY A 36 24.50 4.49 -4.71
N ARG A 37 23.86 5.22 -3.80
CA ARG A 37 22.48 4.93 -3.37
C ARG A 37 21.46 5.43 -4.38
N ARG A 38 20.37 4.66 -4.57
CA ARG A 38 19.24 5.05 -5.40
C ARG A 38 18.27 5.89 -4.56
N LEU A 39 18.03 7.12 -5.03
CA LEU A 39 17.06 8.04 -4.44
C LEU A 39 15.79 8.07 -5.29
N VAL A 40 14.67 8.32 -4.63
CA VAL A 40 13.40 8.69 -5.26
C VAL A 40 13.16 10.16 -5.03
N ALA A 41 12.82 10.87 -6.10
CA ALA A 41 12.35 12.25 -6.04
C ALA A 41 10.85 12.29 -6.30
N TYR A 42 10.10 13.03 -5.50
CA TYR A 42 8.68 13.32 -5.73
C TYR A 42 8.34 14.72 -5.19
N VAL A 43 7.13 15.19 -5.52
CA VAL A 43 6.62 16.48 -5.08
C VAL A 43 5.57 16.27 -4.01
N GLU A 44 5.73 16.94 -2.87
CA GLU A 44 4.78 16.95 -1.75
C GLU A 44 4.66 18.40 -1.25
N ASP A 45 3.44 18.94 -1.20
CA ASP A 45 3.14 20.31 -0.77
C ASP A 45 4.00 21.40 -1.46
N GLY A 46 4.27 21.23 -2.75
CA GLY A 46 5.09 22.15 -3.54
C GLY A 46 6.59 22.05 -3.29
N ARG A 47 7.05 21.02 -2.56
CA ARG A 47 8.46 20.77 -2.24
C ARG A 47 8.94 19.54 -2.98
N VAL A 48 10.16 19.59 -3.52
CA VAL A 48 10.84 18.40 -4.05
C VAL A 48 11.45 17.66 -2.86
N VAL A 49 10.93 16.46 -2.59
CA VAL A 49 11.42 15.59 -1.54
C VAL A 49 12.26 14.49 -2.16
N LEU A 50 13.44 14.28 -1.58
CA LEU A 50 14.39 13.24 -1.97
C LEU A 50 14.49 12.24 -0.82
N GLU A 51 14.18 10.97 -1.07
CA GLU A 51 14.29 9.91 -0.07
C GLU A 51 15.04 8.71 -0.64
N GLU A 52 15.76 7.98 0.22
CA GLU A 52 16.29 6.67 -0.14
C GLU A 52 15.13 5.69 -0.37
N TRP A 53 15.26 4.82 -1.37
CA TRP A 53 14.23 3.83 -1.70
C TRP A 53 13.76 3.01 -0.49
N GLU A 54 14.69 2.60 0.37
CA GLU A 54 14.37 1.86 1.60
C GLU A 54 13.54 2.68 2.59
N HIS A 55 13.78 3.98 2.67
CA HIS A 55 13.02 4.89 3.53
C HIS A 55 11.61 5.13 3.01
N LEU A 56 11.44 5.22 1.69
CA LEU A 56 10.13 5.30 1.06
C LEU A 56 9.31 4.04 1.38
N LEU A 57 9.90 2.85 1.24
CA LEU A 57 9.21 1.59 1.55
C LEU A 57 8.79 1.51 3.03
N ARG A 58 9.71 1.84 3.96
CA ARG A 58 9.41 1.89 5.40
C ARG A 58 8.32 2.91 5.73
N ARG A 59 8.26 4.05 5.03
CA ARG A 59 7.22 5.07 5.23
C ARG A 59 5.86 4.62 4.71
N VAL A 60 5.81 4.05 3.51
CA VAL A 60 4.58 3.48 2.93
C VAL A 60 4.03 2.38 3.86
N GLN A 61 4.89 1.46 4.30
CA GLN A 61 4.50 0.41 5.25
C GLN A 61 3.95 0.98 6.55
N ARG A 62 4.60 1.98 7.16
CA ARG A 62 4.10 2.65 8.37
C ARG A 62 2.75 3.33 8.16
N ARG A 63 2.53 3.98 7.01
CA ARG A 63 1.23 4.62 6.69
C ARG A 63 0.12 3.60 6.53
N VAL A 64 0.41 2.46 5.89
CA VAL A 64 -0.54 1.34 5.77
C VAL A 64 -0.85 0.77 7.15
N ILE A 65 0.16 0.45 7.96
CA ILE A 65 -0.05 -0.06 9.32
C ILE A 65 -0.89 0.90 10.14
N ALA A 66 -0.58 2.19 10.14
CA ALA A 66 -1.35 3.20 10.88
C ALA A 66 -2.81 3.30 10.41
N ALA A 67 -3.07 3.20 9.11
CA ALA A 67 -4.43 3.20 8.56
C ALA A 67 -5.21 1.92 8.91
N THR A 68 -4.52 0.78 9.04
CA THR A 68 -5.14 -0.53 9.32
C THR A 68 -5.17 -0.86 10.82
N SER A 69 -4.51 -0.08 11.68
CA SER A 69 -4.37 -0.34 13.13
C SER A 69 -5.69 -0.35 13.92
N GLY A 70 -6.78 0.17 13.34
CA GLY A 70 -8.14 0.11 13.93
C GLY A 70 -8.97 -1.10 13.50
N HIS A 71 -8.47 -1.92 12.56
CA HIS A 71 -9.17 -3.10 12.06
C HIS A 71 -8.62 -4.33 12.77
N SER A 72 -9.38 -4.86 13.74
CA SER A 72 -9.08 -6.16 14.34
C SER A 72 -9.58 -7.25 13.40
N GLY A 73 -8.72 -7.70 12.50
CA GLY A 73 -9.02 -8.78 11.55
C GLY A 73 -8.29 -8.64 10.22
N SER A 74 -8.03 -9.77 9.57
CA SER A 74 -7.53 -9.80 8.19
C SER A 74 -8.70 -9.57 7.23
N ALA A 75 -8.64 -8.49 6.46
CA ALA A 75 -9.62 -8.25 5.38
C ALA A 75 -9.62 -9.39 4.35
N ALA A 76 -8.47 -10.05 4.16
CA ALA A 76 -8.38 -11.22 3.31
C ALA A 76 -9.14 -12.42 3.91
N ASP A 77 -9.08 -12.63 5.23
CA ASP A 77 -9.78 -13.74 5.89
C ASP A 77 -11.30 -13.54 5.81
N ALA A 78 -11.78 -12.30 5.94
CA ALA A 78 -13.19 -11.97 5.74
C ALA A 78 -13.66 -12.30 4.32
N LEU A 79 -12.88 -11.92 3.30
CA LEU A 79 -13.20 -12.22 1.89
C LEU A 79 -13.12 -13.72 1.58
N ILE A 80 -12.18 -14.45 2.20
CA ILE A 80 -12.08 -15.91 2.07
C ILE A 80 -13.28 -16.59 2.72
N ALA A 81 -13.72 -16.12 3.89
CA ALA A 81 -14.89 -16.64 4.58
C ALA A 81 -16.17 -16.41 3.75
N ASP A 82 -16.30 -15.22 3.17
CA ASP A 82 -17.44 -14.86 2.31
C ASP A 82 -17.51 -15.79 1.09
N ARG A 83 -16.38 -15.98 0.38
CA ARG A 83 -16.28 -16.89 -0.76
C ARG A 83 -16.61 -18.35 -0.39
N ARG A 84 -16.24 -18.80 0.82
CA ARG A 84 -16.57 -20.15 1.31
C ARG A 84 -18.06 -20.30 1.65
N ALA A 85 -18.67 -19.26 2.23
CA ALA A 85 -20.09 -19.24 2.52
C ALA A 85 -20.92 -19.31 1.24
N GLU A 86 -20.56 -18.50 0.23
CA GLU A 86 -21.18 -18.54 -1.10
C GLU A 86 -21.09 -19.93 -1.75
N ALA A 87 -19.90 -20.56 -1.74
CA ALA A 87 -19.73 -21.91 -2.28
C ALA A 87 -20.61 -22.96 -1.56
N ALA A 88 -20.74 -22.86 -0.24
CA ALA A 88 -21.62 -23.76 0.52
C ALA A 88 -23.11 -23.56 0.18
N HIS A 89 -23.53 -22.34 -0.17
CA HIS A 89 -24.90 -22.05 -0.61
C HIS A 89 -25.20 -22.57 -2.03
N GLU A 90 -24.19 -22.59 -2.91
CA GLU A 90 -24.31 -23.17 -4.25
C GLU A 90 -24.42 -24.70 -4.22
N ASP A 91 -23.62 -25.38 -3.38
CA ASP A 91 -23.68 -26.84 -3.21
C ASP A 91 -25.05 -27.32 -2.70
N VAL A 92 -25.64 -26.61 -1.74
CA VAL A 92 -26.99 -26.91 -1.20
C VAL A 92 -28.09 -26.69 -2.25
N SER A 93 -27.93 -25.70 -3.13
CA SER A 93 -28.92 -25.39 -4.18
C SER A 93 -28.83 -26.35 -5.37
N ALA A 94 -27.63 -26.84 -5.69
CA ALA A 94 -27.40 -27.88 -6.68
C ALA A 94 -28.03 -29.23 -6.25
N ASP A 95 -28.01 -29.55 -4.95
CA ASP A 95 -28.61 -30.78 -4.43
C ASP A 95 -30.15 -30.71 -4.40
N ALA A 96 -30.71 -29.54 -4.07
CA ALA A 96 -32.17 -29.31 -4.09
C ALA A 96 -32.80 -29.40 -5.49
N THR A 97 -32.04 -29.04 -6.55
CA THR A 97 -32.52 -29.13 -7.93
C THR A 97 -32.49 -30.56 -8.48
N LEU A 98 -31.62 -31.43 -7.95
CA LEU A 98 -31.57 -32.86 -8.30
C LEU A 98 -32.68 -33.66 -7.59
N ALA A 99 -33.02 -33.30 -6.34
CA ALA A 99 -34.07 -33.97 -5.56
C ALA A 99 -35.50 -33.76 -6.12
N GLY A 100 -35.75 -32.69 -6.88
CA GLY A 100 -37.06 -32.39 -7.47
C GLY A 100 -37.40 -33.09 -8.79
N ARG A 101 -36.43 -33.75 -9.45
CA ARG A 101 -36.62 -34.32 -10.81
C ARG A 101 -37.00 -35.82 -10.83
N GLY A 102 -37.18 -36.44 -9.66
CA GLY A 102 -37.40 -37.90 -9.54
C GLY A 102 -38.85 -38.40 -9.61
N ALA A 103 -39.87 -37.53 -9.73
CA ALA A 103 -41.27 -37.94 -9.66
C ALA A 103 -42.04 -37.69 -10.98
N HIS A 104 -41.66 -38.40 -12.04
CA HIS A 104 -42.56 -38.69 -13.16
C HIS A 104 -42.29 -40.11 -13.65
N GLY A 105 -42.92 -41.07 -12.97
CA GLY A 105 -42.92 -42.47 -13.40
C GLY A 105 -43.69 -42.62 -14.72
N PRO A 106 -43.22 -43.42 -15.68
CA PRO A 106 -43.95 -43.66 -16.91
C PRO A 106 -45.22 -44.47 -16.63
N ASP A 107 -46.32 -43.99 -17.19
CA ASP A 107 -47.67 -44.59 -17.15
C ASP A 107 -47.69 -45.88 -17.99
N PRO A 108 -48.11 -47.03 -17.45
CA PRO A 108 -48.21 -48.27 -18.23
C PRO A 108 -49.52 -48.31 -19.05
N ALA A 109 -49.38 -48.47 -20.36
CA ALA A 109 -50.46 -48.82 -21.28
C ALA A 109 -50.54 -50.34 -21.50
#